data_AF-X1Q4H6-F1
#
_entry.id   AF-X1Q4H6-F1
#
_cell.length_a   1.000
_cell.length_b   1.000
_cell.length_c   1.000
_cell.angle_alpha   90.00
_cell.angle_beta   90.00
_cell.angle_gamma   90.00
#
_symmetry.space_group_name_H-M   'P 1'
#
loop_
_entity.id
_entity.type
_entity.pdbx_description
1 polymer ?
#
loop_
_entity_poly.entity_id
_entity_poly.type
_entity_poly.pdbx_seq_one_letter_code
_entity_poly.pdbx_strand_id
1 'polypeptide(L)'
;MCKVLITGAAGFIGSHVTRHFCEKGLNPLCYVKKTSDTKFIRNLPVQILYGDILDLEGLKNAMKNVDTIIHIAALTRDWGRYNDFYNINVEGTLNVLRAGTAHGVKHFII
;
A
#
# COMPACT_ATOMS: atom_id res chain seq x y z
N MET A 1 -12.60 5.62 14.49
CA MET A 1 -11.25 5.01 14.51
C MET A 1 -10.58 5.31 13.19
N CYS A 2 -9.34 5.77 13.19
CA CYS A 2 -8.59 6.12 11.97
C CYS A 2 -8.21 4.84 11.21
N LYS A 3 -8.76 4.62 10.01
CA LYS A 3 -8.46 3.43 9.21
C LYS A 3 -7.26 3.70 8.28
N VAL A 4 -6.20 2.91 8.44
CA VAL A 4 -4.93 3.07 7.71
C VAL A 4 -4.79 1.98 6.66
N LEU A 5 -4.49 2.37 5.42
CA LEU A 5 -4.09 1.45 4.37
C LEU A 5 -2.61 1.65 4.01
N ILE A 6 -1.87 0.54 3.95
CA ILE A 6 -0.44 0.50 3.66
C ILE A 6 -0.24 -0.25 2.35
N THR A 7 0.33 0.41 1.34
CA THR A 7 0.82 -0.27 0.12
C THR A 7 2.28 -0.63 0.30
N GLY A 8 2.76 -1.70 -0.36
CA GLY A 8 4.12 -2.17 -0.17
C GLY A 8 4.36 -2.81 1.21
N ALA A 9 3.28 -3.13 1.93
CA ALA A 9 3.30 -3.67 3.28
C ALA A 9 4.09 -5.00 3.42
N ALA A 10 4.18 -5.78 2.34
CA ALA A 10 4.95 -7.02 2.32
C ALA A 10 6.46 -6.83 2.07
N GLY A 11 6.89 -5.62 1.67
CA GLY A 11 8.29 -5.29 1.40
C GLY A 11 9.10 -5.06 2.68
N PHE A 12 10.39 -4.77 2.54
CA PHE A 12 11.30 -4.58 3.67
C PHE A 12 10.77 -3.48 4.62
N ILE A 13 10.75 -2.22 4.20
CA ILE A 13 10.28 -1.10 5.02
C ILE A 13 8.80 -1.28 5.42
N GLY A 14 7.94 -1.63 4.45
CA GLY A 14 6.51 -1.77 4.69
C GLY A 14 6.15 -2.80 5.76
N SER A 15 6.90 -3.89 5.86
CA SER A 15 6.64 -4.93 6.87
C SER A 15 6.98 -4.47 8.29
N HIS A 16 8.03 -3.67 8.45
CA HIS A 16 8.39 -3.06 9.72
C HIS A 16 7.38 -1.99 10.14
N VAL A 17 6.93 -1.15 9.21
CA VAL A 17 5.84 -0.18 9.49
C VAL A 17 4.57 -0.92 9.89
N THR A 18 4.19 -1.96 9.15
CA THR A 18 3.02 -2.80 9.47
C THR A 18 3.11 -3.38 10.87
N ARG A 19 4.26 -3.98 11.23
CA ARG A 19 4.49 -4.53 12.57
C ARG A 19 4.38 -3.47 13.65
N HIS A 20 4.97 -2.29 13.44
CA HIS A 20 4.89 -1.19 14.39
C HIS A 20 3.44 -0.79 14.68
N PHE A 21 2.58 -0.71 13.65
CA PHE A 21 1.16 -0.43 13.86
C PHE A 21 0.46 -1.53 14.67
N CYS A 22 0.75 -2.80 14.38
CA CYS A 22 0.21 -3.93 15.15
C CYS A 22 0.65 -3.91 16.62
N GLU A 23 1.92 -3.59 16.90
CA GLU A 23 2.45 -3.45 18.27
C GLU A 23 1.78 -2.30 19.05
N LYS A 24 1.23 -1.30 18.34
CA LYS A 24 0.42 -0.23 18.92
C LYS A 24 -1.06 -0.57 19.07
N GLY A 25 -1.45 -1.82 18.80
CA GLY A 25 -2.84 -2.28 18.88
C GLY A 25 -3.71 -1.82 17.71
N LEU A 26 -3.10 -1.40 16.59
CA LEU A 26 -3.80 -1.02 15.37
C LEU A 26 -3.77 -2.18 14.36
N ASN A 27 -4.85 -2.31 13.58
CA ASN A 27 -4.98 -3.37 12.57
C ASN A 27 -5.01 -2.73 11.17
N PRO A 28 -3.85 -2.47 10.53
CA PRO A 28 -3.80 -1.83 9.23
C PRO A 28 -4.37 -2.72 8.11
N LEU A 29 -4.87 -2.08 7.05
CA LEU A 29 -5.16 -2.72 5.78
C LEU A 29 -3.88 -2.81 4.95
N CYS A 30 -3.40 -4.01 4.66
CA CYS A 30 -2.21 -4.23 3.85
C CYS A 30 -2.62 -4.48 2.40
N TYR A 31 -2.42 -3.49 1.51
CA TYR A 31 -2.68 -3.64 0.08
C TYR A 31 -1.44 -4.19 -0.62
N VAL A 32 -1.53 -5.44 -1.08
CA VAL A 32 -0.38 -6.25 -1.49
C VAL A 32 -0.60 -6.86 -2.86
N LYS A 33 0.41 -6.79 -3.73
CA LYS A 33 0.38 -7.46 -5.03
C LYS A 33 0.27 -8.96 -4.83
N LYS A 34 -0.61 -9.63 -5.58
CA LYS A 34 -0.88 -11.08 -5.42
C LYS A 34 0.36 -11.96 -5.57
N THR A 35 1.36 -11.49 -6.30
CA THR A 35 2.64 -12.17 -6.52
C THR A 35 3.69 -11.90 -5.43
N SER A 36 3.41 -11.03 -4.46
CA SER A 36 4.34 -10.70 -3.37
C SER A 36 4.34 -11.76 -2.28
N ASP A 37 5.52 -12.06 -1.74
CA ASP A 37 5.70 -12.91 -0.56
C ASP A 37 5.27 -12.15 0.71
N THR A 38 4.24 -12.64 1.41
CA THR A 38 3.68 -12.02 2.61
C THR A 38 4.28 -12.57 3.91
N LYS A 39 5.35 -13.37 3.86
CA LYS A 39 5.92 -14.04 5.06
C LYS A 39 6.19 -13.12 6.25
N PHE A 40 6.52 -11.85 6.01
CA PHE A 40 6.85 -10.90 7.07
C PHE A 40 5.64 -10.29 7.78
N ILE A 41 4.44 -10.40 7.18
CA ILE A 41 3.20 -9.82 7.71
C ILE A 41 2.09 -10.86 7.96
N ARG A 42 2.21 -12.08 7.43
CA ARG A 42 1.15 -13.11 7.50
C ARG A 42 0.75 -13.55 8.92
N ASN A 43 1.65 -13.37 9.90
CA ASN A 43 1.41 -13.72 11.30
C ASN A 43 1.03 -12.50 12.16
N LEU A 44 0.83 -11.33 11.55
CA LEU A 44 0.41 -10.11 12.24
C LEU A 44 -1.13 -9.97 12.18
N PRO A 45 -1.75 -9.27 13.15
CA PRO A 45 -3.18 -8.98 13.13
C PRO A 45 -3.52 -7.90 12.09
N VAL A 46 -3.41 -8.24 10.81
CA VAL A 46 -3.63 -7.34 9.67
C VAL A 46 -4.72 -7.88 8.76
N GLN A 47 -5.37 -6.98 8.02
CA GLN A 47 -6.24 -7.37 6.91
C GLN A 47 -5.45 -7.27 5.61
N ILE A 48 -5.20 -8.40 4.95
CA ILE A 48 -4.53 -8.42 3.64
C ILE A 48 -5.58 -8.21 2.55
N LEU A 49 -5.38 -7.19 1.72
CA LEU A 49 -6.15 -6.91 0.53
C LEU A 49 -5.23 -7.12 -0.68
N TYR A 50 -5.56 -8.09 -1.52
CA TYR A 50 -4.77 -8.33 -2.74
C TYR A 50 -5.18 -7.37 -3.86
N GLY A 51 -4.20 -6.72 -4.48
CA GLY A 51 -4.42 -5.86 -5.64
C GLY A 51 -3.13 -5.20 -6.13
N ASP A 52 -3.22 -4.40 -7.19
CA ASP A 52 -2.07 -3.77 -7.84
C ASP A 52 -2.27 -2.24 -7.83
N ILE A 53 -1.22 -1.47 -7.55
CA ILE A 53 -1.28 0.00 -7.56
C ILE A 53 -1.49 0.57 -8.97
N LEU A 54 -1.27 -0.25 -9.99
CA LEU A 54 -1.59 0.08 -11.38
C LEU A 54 -3.09 -0.09 -11.70
N ASP A 55 -3.86 -0.77 -10.84
CA ASP A 55 -5.30 -0.91 -10.96
C ASP A 55 -6.02 0.16 -10.13
N LEU A 56 -6.42 1.25 -10.81
CA LEU A 56 -7.10 2.37 -10.18
C LEU A 56 -8.44 1.97 -9.55
N GLU A 57 -9.21 1.08 -10.18
CA GLU A 57 -10.52 0.66 -9.65
C GLU A 57 -10.35 -0.27 -8.45
N GLY A 58 -9.35 -1.15 -8.49
CA GLY A 58 -8.93 -1.94 -7.33
C GLY A 58 -8.54 -1.06 -6.14
N LEU A 59 -7.76 0.00 -6.38
CA LEU A 59 -7.38 0.96 -5.34
C LEU A 59 -8.59 1.72 -4.77
N LYS A 60 -9.48 2.22 -5.63
CA LYS A 60 -10.72 2.88 -5.20
C LYS A 60 -11.53 1.99 -4.26
N ASN A 61 -11.70 0.71 -4.63
CA ASN A 61 -12.40 -0.25 -3.78
C ASN A 61 -11.70 -0.48 -2.43
N ALA A 62 -10.37 -0.58 -2.43
CA ALA A 62 -9.57 -0.77 -1.21
C ALA A 62 -9.58 0.46 -0.29
N MET A 63 -9.75 1.66 -0.84
CA MET A 63 -9.73 2.92 -0.10
C MET A 63 -11.09 3.35 0.46
N LYS A 64 -12.15 2.54 0.28
CA LYS A 64 -13.44 2.79 0.93
C LYS A 64 -13.29 2.83 2.45
N ASN A 65 -13.70 3.95 3.05
CA ASN A 65 -13.62 4.20 4.48
C ASN A 65 -12.18 4.20 5.03
N VAL A 66 -11.19 4.60 4.23
CA VAL A 66 -9.79 4.81 4.66
C VAL A 66 -9.58 6.29 4.97
N ASP A 67 -8.99 6.60 6.14
CA ASP A 67 -8.63 7.98 6.51
C ASP A 67 -7.21 8.35 6.10
N THR A 68 -6.28 7.38 6.15
CA THR A 68 -4.85 7.59 5.94
C THR A 68 -4.24 6.54 5.02
N ILE A 69 -3.42 6.99 4.08
CA ILE A 69 -2.60 6.14 3.21
C ILE A 69 -1.13 6.27 3.57
N ILE A 70 -0.47 5.13 3.71
CA ILE A 70 0.99 5.01 3.75
C ILE A 70 1.42 4.26 2.49
N HIS A 71 2.08 4.97 1.57
CA HIS A 71 2.52 4.44 0.29
C HIS A 71 4.00 4.06 0.35
N ILE A 72 4.31 2.76 0.36
CA ILE A 72 5.69 2.25 0.35
C ILE A 72 5.89 1.29 -0.84
N ALA A 73 4.87 1.13 -1.70
CA ALA A 73 5.00 0.31 -2.90
C ALA A 73 5.85 1.03 -3.94
N ALA A 74 7.02 0.48 -4.24
CA ALA A 74 7.92 0.99 -5.26
C ALA A 74 8.76 -0.13 -5.87
N LEU A 75 9.24 0.12 -7.08
CA LEU A 75 10.35 -0.59 -7.69
C LEU A 75 11.66 0.08 -7.27
N THR A 76 12.42 -0.55 -6.36
CA THR A 76 13.60 0.05 -5.70
C THR A 76 14.94 -0.54 -6.13
N ARG A 77 14.96 -1.41 -7.13
CA ARG A 77 16.19 -1.99 -7.69
C ARG A 77 16.91 -0.98 -8.58
N ASP A 78 18.20 -1.14 -8.82
CA ASP A 78 19.04 -0.24 -9.62
C ASP A 78 19.21 -0.69 -11.08
N TRP A 79 18.47 -1.71 -11.53
CA TRP A 79 18.49 -2.21 -12.91
C TRP A 79 17.08 -2.45 -13.46
N GLY A 80 16.90 -2.34 -14.78
CA GLY A 80 15.64 -2.63 -15.47
C GLY A 80 15.31 -1.63 -16.56
N ARG A 81 14.09 -1.74 -17.13
CA ARG A 81 13.62 -0.79 -18.14
C ARG A 81 13.06 0.45 -17.47
N TYR A 82 13.42 1.63 -17.97
CA TYR A 82 12.88 2.91 -17.48
C TYR A 82 11.35 2.91 -17.37
N ASN A 83 10.64 2.38 -18.37
CA ASN A 83 9.18 2.32 -18.35
C ASN A 83 8.63 1.52 -17.17
N ASP A 84 9.32 0.48 -16.68
CA ASP A 84 8.85 -0.29 -15.52
C ASP A 84 8.91 0.58 -14.25
N PHE A 85 10.00 1.34 -14.09
CA PHE A 85 10.16 2.30 -13.01
C PHE A 85 9.13 3.42 -13.09
N TYR A 86 8.96 4.02 -14.27
CA TYR A 86 8.01 5.09 -14.47
C TYR A 86 6.57 4.61 -14.19
N ASN A 87 6.19 3.46 -14.75
CA ASN A 87 4.84 2.91 -14.53
C ASN A 87 4.59 2.63 -13.05
N ILE A 88 5.51 1.96 -12.34
CA ILE A 88 5.26 1.58 -10.94
C ILE A 88 5.38 2.80 -10.01
N ASN A 89 6.46 3.58 -10.13
CA ASN A 89 6.80 4.62 -9.15
C ASN A 89 6.16 5.98 -9.47
N VAL A 90 5.75 6.24 -10.72
CA VAL A 90 5.07 7.48 -11.08
C VAL A 90 3.59 7.21 -11.27
N GLU A 91 3.21 6.39 -12.25
CA GLU A 91 1.79 6.14 -12.53
C GLU A 91 1.09 5.41 -11.38
N GLY A 92 1.75 4.42 -10.75
CA GLY A 92 1.23 3.74 -9.58
C GLY A 92 0.98 4.67 -8.39
N THR A 93 1.92 5.58 -8.10
CA THR A 93 1.74 6.60 -7.05
C THR A 93 0.63 7.59 -7.41
N LEU A 94 0.54 8.03 -8.67
CA LEU A 94 -0.56 8.87 -9.13
C LEU A 94 -1.93 8.19 -8.96
N ASN A 95 -2.02 6.90 -9.23
CA ASN A 95 -3.25 6.14 -9.00
C ASN A 95 -3.63 6.06 -7.53
N VAL A 96 -2.66 5.87 -6.63
CA VAL A 96 -2.88 5.90 -5.17
C VAL A 96 -3.45 7.25 -4.75
N LEU A 97 -2.87 8.36 -5.22
CA LEU A 97 -3.35 9.71 -4.92
C LEU A 97 -4.76 9.95 -5.48
N ARG A 98 -5.01 9.56 -6.74
CA ARG A 98 -6.33 9.68 -7.40
C ARG A 98 -7.40 8.89 -6.65
N ALA A 99 -7.14 7.62 -6.33
CA ALA A 99 -8.08 6.76 -5.62
C ALA A 99 -8.40 7.31 -4.23
N GLY A 100 -7.37 7.76 -3.49
CA GLY A 100 -7.54 8.28 -2.14
C GLY A 100 -8.30 9.59 -2.12
N THR A 101 -7.99 10.50 -3.03
CA THR A 101 -8.70 11.78 -3.18
C THR A 101 -10.18 11.54 -3.49
N ALA A 102 -10.49 10.60 -4.38
CA ALA A 102 -11.87 10.24 -4.73
C ALA A 102 -12.68 9.67 -3.55
N HIS A 103 -12.02 9.14 -2.51
CA HIS A 103 -12.66 8.56 -1.32
C HIS A 103 -12.50 9.41 -0.06
N GLY A 104 -11.99 10.64 -0.18
CA GLY A 104 -11.84 11.56 0.95
C GLY A 104 -10.76 11.15 1.95
N VAL A 105 -9.72 10.42 1.51
CA VAL A 105 -8.51 10.18 2.33
C VAL A 105 -7.93 11.54 2.75
N LYS A 106 -7.66 11.69 4.04
CA LYS A 106 -7.25 12.96 4.65
C LYS A 106 -5.73 13.11 4.71
N HIS A 107 -5.03 11.99 4.84
CA HIS A 107 -3.58 11.98 5.05
C HIS A 107 -2.90 11.02 4.08
N PHE A 108 -1.87 11.52 3.40
CA PHE A 108 -1.02 10.76 2.50
C PHE A 108 0.42 10.85 3.01
N ILE A 109 1.00 9.70 3.30
CA ILE A 109 2.43 9.52 3.56
C ILE A 109 2.97 8.78 2.34
N ILE A 110 3.80 9.43 1.55
CA ILE A 110 4.32 8.96 0.24
C ILE A 110 5.83 8.75 0.33
#